data_AF-A0A1H5TBW1-F1
#
_entry.id   AF-A0A1H5TBW1-F1
#
_cell.length_a   1.000
_cell.length_b   1.000
_cell.length_c   1.000
_cell.angle_alpha   90.00
_cell.angle_beta   90.00
_cell.angle_gamma   90.00
#
_symmetry.space_group_name_H-M   'P 1'
#
loop_
_entity.id
_entity.type
_entity.pdbx_description
1 polymer ?
#
loop_
_entity_poly.entity_id
_entity_poly.type
_entity_poly.pdbx_seq_one_letter_code
_entity_poly.pdbx_strand_id
1 'polypeptide(L)'
;MNIDDQVIETLEQLEDFLIQVESGALGLQGVAGIALATSNRDGRPFVAVLGEQHQLLLGRWVSKHVYENGKDMVRNGPKRN
;
A
#
# COMPACT_ATOMS: atom_id res chain seq x y z
N MET A 1 3.65 -3.42 -14.55
CA MET A 1 3.01 -3.06 -13.26
C MET A 1 3.73 -3.90 -12.22
N ASN A 2 4.59 -3.32 -11.38
CA ASN A 2 5.35 -4.05 -10.35
C ASN A 2 4.46 -4.18 -9.10
N ILE A 3 3.48 -5.09 -9.20
CA ILE A 3 2.66 -5.47 -8.05
C ILE A 3 3.17 -6.83 -7.60
N ASP A 4 3.68 -6.89 -6.37
CA ASP A 4 4.18 -8.13 -5.79
C ASP A 4 3.05 -9.14 -5.58
N ASP A 5 3.32 -10.43 -5.77
CA ASP A 5 2.33 -11.50 -5.62
C ASP A 5 1.90 -11.71 -4.15
N GLN A 6 2.63 -11.16 -3.18
CA GLN A 6 2.19 -11.20 -1.78
C GLN A 6 0.94 -10.34 -1.58
N VAL A 7 -0.09 -10.99 -1.05
CA VAL A 7 -1.38 -10.38 -0.72
C VAL A 7 -1.40 -10.03 0.76
N ILE A 8 -1.75 -8.77 1.05
CA ILE A 8 -2.02 -8.28 2.40
C ILE A 8 -3.46 -8.67 2.75
N GLU A 9 -3.62 -9.64 3.63
CA GLU A 9 -4.92 -10.20 3.99
C GLU A 9 -5.51 -9.55 5.24
N THR A 10 -4.68 -9.02 6.14
CA THR A 10 -5.08 -8.41 7.42
C THR A 10 -4.67 -6.95 7.56
N LEU A 11 -5.33 -6.22 8.47
CA LEU A 11 -4.98 -4.82 8.76
C LEU A 11 -3.60 -4.68 9.43
N GLU A 12 -3.17 -5.68 10.19
CA GLU A 12 -1.82 -5.71 10.78
C GLU A 12 -0.75 -5.80 9.69
N GLN A 13 -0.94 -6.65 8.69
CA GLN A 13 -0.04 -6.74 7.54
C GLN A 13 -0.02 -5.44 6.72
N LEU A 14 -1.16 -4.75 6.63
CA LEU A 14 -1.22 -3.42 6.01
C LEU A 14 -0.38 -2.44 6.81
N GLU A 15 -0.54 -2.42 8.12
CA GLU A 15 0.20 -1.52 9.02
C GLU A 15 1.71 -1.75 8.92
N ASP A 16 2.16 -3.01 9.00
CA ASP A 16 3.55 -3.39 8.84
C ASP A 16 4.11 -2.95 7.48
N PHE A 17 3.30 -3.06 6.42
CA PHE A 17 3.67 -2.60 5.09
C PHE A 17 3.86 -1.07 5.05
N LEU A 18 2.95 -0.31 5.65
CA LEU A 18 3.07 1.15 5.72
C LEU A 18 4.33 1.56 6.49
N ILE A 19 4.59 0.93 7.64
CA ILE A 19 5.79 1.18 8.46
C ILE A 19 7.07 0.86 7.66
N GLN A 20 7.10 -0.23 6.89
CA GLN A 20 8.24 -0.56 6.05
C GLN A 20 8.49 0.46 4.92
N VAL A 21 7.42 1.04 4.37
CA VAL A 21 7.52 2.11 3.37
C VAL A 21 8.04 3.38 4.02
N GLU A 22 7.49 3.80 5.16
CA GLU A 22 7.85 5.03 5.87
C GLU A 22 9.28 4.97 6.45
N SER A 23 9.67 3.82 7.00
CA SER A 23 11.03 3.60 7.52
C SER A 23 12.10 3.51 6.41
N GLY A 24 11.69 3.45 5.14
CA GLY A 24 12.60 3.25 4.01
C GLY A 24 13.22 1.85 3.94
N ALA A 25 12.72 0.89 4.73
CA ALA A 25 13.20 -0.50 4.74
C ALA A 25 13.10 -1.18 3.37
N LEU A 26 12.17 -0.71 2.53
CA LEU A 26 11.97 -1.19 1.16
C LEU A 26 12.96 -0.56 0.15
N GLY A 27 13.80 0.38 0.57
CA GLY A 27 14.77 1.06 -0.31
C GLY A 27 14.12 1.93 -1.39
N LEU A 28 12.84 2.29 -1.23
CA LEU A 28 12.11 3.14 -2.16
C LEU A 28 12.58 4.58 -2.01
N GLN A 29 12.96 5.21 -3.12
CA GLN A 29 13.39 6.62 -3.14
C GLN A 29 12.27 7.50 -3.69
N GLY A 30 12.12 8.68 -3.10
CA GLY A 30 11.13 9.68 -3.54
C GLY A 30 9.68 9.21 -3.35
N VAL A 31 9.39 8.50 -2.26
CA VAL A 31 8.01 8.18 -1.87
C VAL A 31 7.30 9.47 -1.49
N ALA A 32 6.21 9.78 -2.18
CA ALA A 32 5.39 10.96 -1.93
C ALA A 32 4.08 10.62 -1.23
N GLY A 33 3.64 9.36 -1.27
CA GLY A 33 2.45 8.93 -0.55
C GLY A 33 2.08 7.48 -0.81
N ILE A 34 1.05 7.02 -0.10
CA ILE A 34 0.51 5.68 -0.22
C ILE A 34 -1.01 5.80 -0.43
N ALA A 35 -1.57 4.99 -1.31
CA ALA A 35 -2.98 5.02 -1.66
C ALA A 35 -3.54 3.61 -1.83
N LEU A 36 -4.83 3.42 -1.52
CA LEU A 36 -5.56 2.21 -1.92
C LEU A 36 -6.19 2.44 -3.30
N ALA A 37 -5.91 1.53 -4.22
CA ALA A 37 -6.40 1.56 -5.59
C ALA A 37 -7.01 0.21 -5.98
N THR A 38 -7.69 0.17 -7.12
CA THR A 38 -8.24 -1.05 -7.70
C THR A 38 -7.66 -1.23 -9.10
N SER A 39 -7.21 -2.44 -9.43
CA SER A 39 -6.62 -2.72 -10.74
C SER A 39 -7.70 -2.77 -11.82
N ASN A 40 -7.49 -2.05 -12.93
CA ASN A 40 -8.41 -2.05 -14.07
C ASN A 40 -8.45 -3.38 -14.83
N ARG A 41 -7.50 -4.29 -14.59
CA ARG A 41 -7.43 -5.59 -15.28
C ARG A 41 -8.43 -6.59 -14.69
N ASP A 42 -8.42 -6.72 -13.37
CA ASP A 42 -9.14 -7.79 -12.66
C ASP A 42 -10.08 -7.27 -11.57
N GLY A 43 -10.14 -5.95 -11.36
CA GLY A 43 -10.92 -5.35 -10.28
C GLY A 43 -10.37 -5.65 -8.88
N ARG A 44 -9.16 -6.21 -8.78
CA ARG A 44 -8.54 -6.56 -7.49
C ARG A 44 -8.03 -5.31 -6.79
N PRO A 45 -8.34 -5.12 -5.50
CA PRO A 45 -7.81 -4.00 -4.74
C PRO A 45 -6.33 -4.22 -4.42
N PHE A 46 -5.57 -3.14 -4.41
CA PHE A 46 -4.15 -3.14 -4.07
C PHE A 46 -3.76 -1.84 -3.37
N VAL A 47 -2.74 -1.89 -2.54
CA VAL A 47 -2.08 -0.72 -1.99
C VAL A 47 -0.98 -0.28 -2.96
N ALA A 48 -0.93 1.01 -3.26
CA ALA A 48 -0.05 1.65 -4.21
C ALA A 48 0.84 2.65 -3.47
N VAL A 49 2.15 2.46 -3.55
CA VAL A 49 3.14 3.45 -3.12
C VAL A 49 3.43 4.35 -4.31
N LEU A 50 3.13 5.64 -4.13
CA LEU A 50 3.31 6.66 -5.15
C LEU A 50 4.59 7.44 -4.91
N GLY A 51 5.34 7.67 -5.98
CA GLY A 51 6.50 8.54 -5.94
C GLY A 51 6.15 10.01 -6.22
N GLU A 52 7.14 10.89 -6.11
CA GLU A 52 6.99 12.35 -6.32
C GLU A 52 6.37 12.74 -7.66
N GLN A 53 6.54 11.94 -8.72
CA GLN A 53 5.93 12.20 -10.02
C GLN A 53 4.59 11.47 -10.20
N HIS A 54 3.95 11.07 -9.10
CA HIS A 54 2.72 10.26 -9.06
C HIS A 54 2.83 8.92 -9.81
N GLN A 55 4.05 8.42 -10.03
CA GLN A 55 4.25 7.07 -10.55
C GLN A 55 4.00 6.02 -9.47
N LEU A 56 3.48 4.86 -9.86
CA LEU A 56 3.46 3.69 -9.00
C LEU A 56 4.90 3.17 -8.82
N LEU A 57 5.46 3.33 -7.62
CA LEU A 57 6.77 2.78 -7.26
C LEU A 57 6.65 1.29 -6.90
N LEU A 58 5.68 0.96 -6.06
CA LEU A 58 5.43 -0.39 -5.57
C LEU A 58 3.94 -0.61 -5.38
N GLY A 59 3.43 -1.77 -5.78
CA GLY A 59 2.09 -2.21 -5.43
C GLY A 59 2.12 -3.53 -4.66
N ARG A 60 1.19 -3.71 -3.72
CA ARG A 60 0.85 -5.02 -3.16
C ARG A 60 -0.64 -5.27 -3.22
N TRP A 61 -1.03 -6.48 -3.58
CA TRP A 61 -2.44 -6.87 -3.53
C TRP A 61 -2.95 -6.82 -2.11
N VAL A 62 -4.22 -6.45 -1.93
CA VAL A 62 -4.87 -6.46 -0.62
C VAL A 62 -6.15 -7.28 -0.70
N SER A 63 -6.56 -7.86 0.42
CA SER A 63 -7.90 -8.46 0.53
C SER A 63 -8.97 -7.37 0.49
N LYS A 64 -10.21 -7.77 0.15
CA LYS A 64 -11.36 -6.86 0.21
C LYS A 64 -11.58 -6.30 1.62
N HIS A 65 -11.36 -7.13 2.65
CA HIS A 65 -11.46 -6.71 4.04
C HIS A 65 -10.49 -5.57 4.36
N VAL A 66 -9.22 -5.71 3.95
CA VAL A 66 -8.20 -4.67 4.12
C VAL A 66 -8.54 -3.43 3.29
N TYR A 67 -9.03 -3.60 2.06
CA TYR A 67 -9.43 -2.46 1.23
C TYR A 67 -10.58 -1.65 1.85
N GLU A 68 -11.55 -2.31 2.48
CA GLU A 68 -12.71 -1.65 3.08
C GLU A 68 -12.36 -0.99 4.43
N ASN A 69 -11.56 -1.65 5.27
CA ASN A 69 -11.26 -1.21 6.64
C ASN A 69 -9.94 -0.44 6.77
N GLY A 70 -9.01 -0.60 5.82
CA GLY A 70 -7.66 0.00 5.84
C GLY A 70 -7.59 1.43 5.27
N LYS A 71 -8.69 1.97 4.75
CA LYS A 71 -8.73 3.34 4.18
C LYS A 71 -8.34 4.42 5.18
N ASP A 72 -8.73 4.24 6.44
CA ASP A 72 -8.39 5.17 7.52
C ASP A 72 -6.88 5.15 7.79
N MET A 73 -6.29 3.95 7.84
CA MET A 73 -4.87 3.74 8.10
C MET A 73 -3.98 4.29 6.97
N VAL A 74 -4.36 4.10 5.71
CA VAL A 74 -3.62 4.66 4.57
C VAL A 74 -3.73 6.19 4.51
N ARG A 75 -4.84 6.76 5.00
CA ARG A 75 -5.05 8.22 5.03
C ARG A 75 -4.36 8.91 6.21
N ASN A 76 -4.44 8.32 7.39
CA ASN A 76 -3.96 8.93 8.63
C ASN A 76 -2.55 8.45 9.03
N GLY A 77 -2.01 7.44 8.33
CA GLY A 77 -0.77 6.75 8.70
C GLY A 77 -1.01 5.57 9.66
N PRO A 78 0.02 4.72 9.86
CA PRO A 78 -0.03 3.64 10.83
C PRO A 78 -0.28 4.20 12.24
N LYS A 79 -1.05 3.49 13.07
CA LYS A 79 -1.34 3.92 14.46
C LYS A 79 -0.23 3.51 15.41
N ARG A 80 0.52 2.46 15.07
CA ARG A 80 1.72 2.01 15.77
C ARG A 80 2.90 2.91 15.36
N ASN A 81 3.22 3.87 16.23
CA ASN A 81 4.46 4.67 16.20
C ASN A 81 5.39 4.23 17.33
#